data_AF-A0AA87RAR7-F1
#
_entry.id   AF-A0AA87RAR7-F1
#
_cell.length_a   1.000
_cell.length_b   1.000
_cell.length_c   1.000
_cell.angle_alpha   90.00
_cell.angle_beta   90.00
_cell.angle_gamma   90.00
#
_symmetry.space_group_name_H-M   'P 1'
#
loop_
_entity.id
_entity.type
_entity.pdbx_description
1 polymer ?
#
loop_
_entity_poly.entity_id
_entity_poly.type
_entity_poly.pdbx_seq_one_letter_code
_entity_poly.pdbx_strand_id
1 'polypeptide(L)'
;MLAALALAGAAALVAGCAAQQAPTSTDPGTTDPGSPPVAISGADPAPLDGTLLQDLRVMDQVAAEGTLVRWLEPGVSIAIVLGGSGGGGECIPQPHAAALEPTAPSIVVRFDPPNPEVMCTADFTLHGWELALAEPVDAATVVPVRLVNMQGTEDVVETELGPDDVLESAVPTADPQPSVVPGTPPPGAAEPEEIPEPQLPGFDELLALPDPNVAVHWAEPGVSLAVFTIGSRAAPVCNAVPQAAWSTGPGTIEVAFGPNDYQGDCPADGGVWGWVFTLPEAVPATLDVEVTVTGTTHDGQAAVVTVAPDDVYPLD
;
A
#
# COMPACT_ATOMS: atom_id res chain seq x y z
N MET A 1 47.99 -46.41 -7.02
CA MET A 1 47.66 -45.17 -7.74
C MET A 1 48.43 -44.06 -7.03
N LEU A 2 49.58 -43.55 -7.50
CA LEU A 2 49.79 -42.66 -8.67
C LEU A 2 48.69 -41.59 -8.75
N ALA A 3 48.95 -40.28 -8.67
CA ALA A 3 50.17 -39.48 -8.59
C ALA A 3 49.82 -38.08 -8.05
N ALA A 4 50.81 -37.41 -7.44
CA ALA A 4 50.82 -35.98 -7.20
C ALA A 4 51.23 -35.22 -8.49
N LEU A 5 50.82 -33.96 -8.65
CA LEU A 5 51.71 -32.83 -9.02
C LEU A 5 50.93 -31.50 -9.13
N ALA A 6 51.52 -30.48 -8.51
CA ALA A 6 51.21 -29.05 -8.59
C ALA A 6 51.84 -28.40 -9.84
N LEU A 7 51.51 -27.13 -10.12
CA LEU A 7 52.35 -26.01 -10.62
C LEU A 7 51.39 -24.83 -10.90
N ALA A 8 51.43 -23.66 -10.24
CA ALA A 8 52.43 -22.57 -10.23
C ALA A 8 52.58 -21.85 -11.59
N GLY A 9 52.35 -20.52 -11.58
CA GLY A 9 52.65 -19.63 -12.70
C GLY A 9 52.34 -18.16 -12.40
N ALA A 10 53.31 -17.46 -11.81
CA ALA A 10 53.35 -16.00 -11.66
C ALA A 10 54.08 -15.35 -12.84
N ALA A 11 53.74 -14.10 -13.18
CA ALA A 11 54.66 -13.17 -13.84
C ALA A 11 54.27 -11.71 -13.54
N ALA A 12 55.27 -10.96 -13.09
CA ALA A 12 55.27 -9.54 -12.78
C ALA A 12 55.90 -8.72 -13.92
N LEU A 13 55.58 -7.43 -14.03
CA LEU A 13 56.39 -6.39 -14.70
C LEU A 13 56.17 -5.06 -13.94
N VAL A 14 57.09 -4.68 -13.02
CA VAL A 14 58.25 -3.76 -13.14
C VAL A 14 57.89 -2.27 -13.01
N ALA A 15 58.59 -1.64 -12.07
CA ALA A 15 58.48 -0.27 -11.58
C ALA A 15 59.11 0.81 -12.49
N GLY A 16 58.75 2.06 -12.24
CA GLY A 16 59.49 3.25 -12.67
C GLY A 16 59.13 4.50 -11.86
N CYS A 17 60.03 4.93 -10.96
CA CYS A 17 60.04 6.27 -10.34
C CYS A 17 60.89 7.22 -11.21
N ALA A 18 60.45 8.46 -11.43
CA ALA A 18 61.26 9.70 -11.32
C ALA A 18 60.49 10.93 -11.84
N ALA A 19 60.57 12.02 -11.07
CA ALA A 19 60.06 13.35 -11.38
C ALA A 19 60.86 14.05 -12.49
N GLN A 20 60.21 14.89 -13.32
CA GLN A 20 60.86 16.00 -14.02
C GLN A 20 59.82 17.05 -14.47
N GLN A 21 60.27 18.30 -14.62
CA GLN A 21 59.56 19.59 -14.62
C GLN A 21 58.66 19.88 -15.84
N ALA A 22 57.68 20.77 -15.64
CA ALA A 22 56.94 21.55 -16.66
C ALA A 22 57.90 22.40 -17.55
N PRO A 23 57.51 22.97 -18.73
CA PRO A 23 56.16 23.46 -19.07
C PRO A 23 55.71 23.36 -20.57
N THR A 24 54.50 23.88 -20.81
CA THR A 24 53.91 24.38 -22.08
C THR A 24 53.62 23.40 -23.23
N SER A 25 52.34 23.26 -23.59
CA SER A 25 51.77 23.76 -24.86
C SER A 25 50.49 22.98 -25.23
N THR A 26 49.39 23.73 -25.33
CA THR A 26 48.21 23.55 -26.21
C THR A 26 48.23 22.38 -27.20
N ASP A 27 47.33 21.40 -27.01
CA ASP A 27 46.45 20.79 -28.05
C ASP A 27 45.41 19.83 -27.38
N PRO A 28 44.29 19.46 -28.04
CA PRO A 28 43.04 19.05 -27.40
C PRO A 28 43.07 17.60 -26.89
N GLY A 29 42.72 17.40 -25.61
CA GLY A 29 42.64 16.08 -24.96
C GLY A 29 41.68 15.17 -25.73
N THR A 30 42.03 13.98 -26.24
CA THR A 30 42.68 12.81 -25.61
C THR A 30 42.14 12.48 -24.23
N THR A 31 41.31 11.44 -24.22
CA THR A 31 40.72 10.76 -23.06
C THR A 31 41.81 10.14 -22.19
N ASP A 32 41.81 10.49 -20.90
CA ASP A 32 42.74 9.99 -19.90
C ASP A 32 42.41 8.52 -19.53
N PRO A 33 43.33 7.54 -19.67
CA PRO A 33 43.05 6.12 -19.39
C PRO A 33 43.02 5.74 -17.89
N GLY A 34 42.89 6.71 -16.98
CA GLY A 34 43.01 6.51 -15.53
C GLY A 34 41.82 6.94 -14.69
N SER A 35 40.77 7.51 -15.29
CA SER A 35 39.56 7.84 -14.55
C SER A 35 38.85 6.55 -14.15
N PRO A 36 38.45 6.37 -12.87
CA PRO A 36 37.51 5.32 -12.53
C PRO A 36 36.29 5.49 -13.45
N PRO A 37 35.69 4.39 -13.94
CA PRO A 37 34.54 4.48 -14.82
C PRO A 37 33.51 5.40 -14.16
N VAL A 38 33.21 6.52 -14.83
CA VAL A 38 32.26 7.50 -14.34
C VAL A 38 30.92 6.79 -14.31
N ALA A 39 30.34 6.63 -13.12
CA ALA A 39 29.03 6.05 -12.99
C ALA A 39 28.05 6.85 -13.85
N ILE A 40 27.33 6.18 -14.73
CA ILE A 40 26.41 6.85 -15.64
C ILE A 40 25.21 7.24 -14.79
N SER A 41 25.03 8.55 -14.59
CA SER A 41 23.95 9.10 -13.76
C SER A 41 22.72 9.34 -14.62
N GLY A 42 21.57 8.97 -14.07
CA GLY A 42 20.26 9.19 -14.67
C GLY A 42 19.80 10.64 -14.59
N ALA A 43 18.49 10.84 -14.74
CA ALA A 43 17.90 12.17 -14.62
C ALA A 43 17.84 12.62 -13.15
N ASP A 44 17.72 13.94 -12.94
CA ASP A 44 17.48 14.51 -11.61
C ASP A 44 16.17 13.95 -11.02
N PRO A 45 16.11 13.72 -9.69
CA PRO A 45 14.91 13.17 -9.06
C PRO A 45 13.68 14.06 -9.28
N ALA A 46 12.60 13.45 -9.75
CA ALA A 46 11.32 14.12 -9.92
C ALA A 46 10.40 13.76 -8.74
N PRO A 47 9.58 14.69 -8.21
CA PRO A 47 8.63 14.35 -7.16
C PRO A 47 7.62 13.31 -7.67
N LEU A 48 7.34 12.29 -6.86
CA LEU A 48 6.26 11.35 -7.16
C LEU A 48 4.89 12.03 -7.07
N ASP A 49 3.93 11.48 -7.80
CA ASP A 49 2.53 11.89 -7.69
C ASP A 49 2.04 11.72 -6.25
N GLY A 50 1.42 12.75 -5.68
CA GLY A 50 0.91 12.73 -4.32
C GLY A 50 -0.15 11.64 -4.08
N THR A 51 -0.84 11.17 -5.12
CA THR A 51 -1.78 10.05 -5.05
C THR A 51 -1.10 8.71 -4.78
N LEU A 52 0.14 8.51 -5.27
CA LEU A 52 0.95 7.32 -4.98
C LEU A 52 1.38 7.26 -3.53
N LEU A 53 1.70 8.43 -2.97
CA LEU A 53 2.17 8.56 -1.59
C LEU A 53 1.04 8.42 -0.57
N GLN A 54 -0.22 8.59 -0.98
CA GLN A 54 -1.39 8.47 -0.10
C GLN A 54 -1.93 7.04 0.00
N ASP A 55 -1.32 6.07 -0.69
CA ASP A 55 -1.67 4.66 -0.54
C ASP A 55 -1.29 4.17 0.88
N LEU A 56 -2.27 3.62 1.60
CA LEU A 56 -2.09 3.10 2.96
C LEU A 56 -1.00 2.01 3.03
N ARG A 57 -0.83 1.21 1.97
CA ARG A 57 0.20 0.17 1.91
C ARG A 57 1.61 0.75 1.87
N VAL A 58 1.78 1.86 1.16
CA VAL A 58 3.06 2.59 1.11
C VAL A 58 3.36 3.19 2.48
N MET A 59 2.35 3.75 3.16
CA MET A 59 2.49 4.28 4.51
C MET A 59 2.89 3.22 5.53
N ASP A 60 2.20 2.07 5.53
CA ASP A 60 2.49 0.98 6.49
C ASP A 60 3.89 0.39 6.28
N GLN A 61 4.31 0.21 5.02
CA GLN A 61 5.65 -0.30 4.70
C GLN A 61 6.75 0.69 5.11
N VAL A 62 6.58 1.97 4.79
CA VAL A 62 7.55 3.00 5.20
C VAL A 62 7.58 3.18 6.71
N ALA A 63 6.45 3.04 7.41
CA ALA A 63 6.42 3.07 8.87
C ALA A 63 7.15 1.87 9.50
N ALA A 64 7.12 0.69 8.86
CA ALA A 64 7.80 -0.51 9.34
C ALA A 64 9.30 -0.52 9.02
N GLU A 65 9.70 -0.10 7.83
CA GLU A 65 11.06 -0.27 7.29
C GLU A 65 11.85 1.05 7.23
N GLY A 66 11.18 2.20 7.39
CA GLY A 66 11.77 3.54 7.35
C GLY A 66 12.03 4.06 5.94
N THR A 67 12.14 3.18 4.93
CA THR A 67 12.38 3.54 3.53
C THR A 67 11.80 2.47 2.62
N LEU A 68 11.22 2.89 1.51
CA LEU A 68 10.68 2.01 0.49
C LEU A 68 11.38 2.29 -0.85
N VAL A 69 11.85 1.23 -1.50
CA VAL A 69 12.42 1.28 -2.86
C VAL A 69 11.69 0.28 -3.73
N ARG A 70 11.18 0.74 -4.88
CA ARG A 70 10.36 -0.07 -5.80
C ARG A 70 10.60 0.36 -7.24
N TRP A 71 10.31 -0.50 -8.22
CA TRP A 71 10.23 -0.12 -9.62
C TRP A 71 9.04 0.80 -9.86
N LEU A 72 9.23 1.93 -10.53
CA LEU A 72 8.10 2.70 -11.06
C LEU A 72 7.79 2.25 -12.48
N GLU A 73 8.83 2.12 -13.30
CA GLU A 73 8.80 1.38 -14.56
C GLU A 73 9.92 0.33 -14.51
N PRO A 74 9.59 -0.98 -14.51
CA PRO A 74 10.58 -2.04 -14.36
C PRO A 74 11.76 -1.90 -15.33
N GLY A 75 12.95 -1.75 -14.76
CA GLY A 75 14.19 -1.64 -15.51
C GLY A 75 14.46 -0.26 -16.11
N VAL A 76 13.56 0.71 -15.93
CA VAL A 76 13.67 2.06 -16.51
C VAL A 76 13.73 3.13 -15.42
N SER A 77 12.90 3.05 -14.40
CA SER A 77 12.90 4.02 -13.29
C SER A 77 12.54 3.36 -11.96
N ILE A 78 13.09 3.89 -10.87
CA ILE A 78 12.78 3.47 -9.50
C ILE A 78 12.07 4.60 -8.75
N ALA A 79 11.22 4.22 -7.82
CA ALA A 79 10.64 5.08 -6.82
C ALA A 79 11.36 4.87 -5.49
N ILE A 80 11.67 5.98 -4.81
CA ILE A 80 12.13 5.96 -3.41
C ILE A 80 11.15 6.76 -2.57
N VAL A 81 10.66 6.17 -1.48
CA VAL A 81 9.74 6.82 -0.54
C VAL A 81 10.32 6.78 0.88
N LEU A 82 10.28 7.92 1.56
CA LEU A 82 10.80 8.15 2.90
C LEU A 82 9.73 8.76 3.80
N GLY A 83 9.71 8.34 5.07
CA GLY A 83 8.92 8.98 6.11
C GLY A 83 9.72 10.07 6.81
N GLY A 84 9.13 11.24 7.05
CA GLY A 84 9.81 12.31 7.76
C GLY A 84 8.95 13.52 8.08
N SER A 85 9.59 14.61 8.47
CA SER A 85 8.94 15.88 8.82
C SER A 85 8.07 16.40 7.67
N GLY A 86 6.84 16.83 7.95
CA GLY A 86 5.94 17.41 6.94
C GLY A 86 6.42 18.73 6.35
N GLY A 87 7.32 19.44 7.04
CA GLY A 87 8.05 20.59 6.47
C GLY A 87 8.89 20.27 5.21
N GLY A 88 9.23 19.00 4.96
CA GLY A 88 9.95 18.55 3.78
C GLY A 88 11.32 19.22 3.57
N GLY A 89 11.83 19.15 2.34
CA GLY A 89 13.07 19.84 1.94
C GLY A 89 14.28 19.43 2.78
N GLU A 90 15.00 20.40 3.34
CA GLU A 90 16.21 20.14 4.13
C GLU A 90 15.95 19.39 5.46
N CYS A 91 14.70 19.13 5.83
CA CYS A 91 14.35 18.36 7.03
C CYS A 91 14.35 16.85 6.83
N ILE A 92 14.58 16.39 5.61
CA ILE A 92 14.60 14.98 5.22
C ILE A 92 15.75 14.75 4.23
N PRO A 93 16.28 13.53 4.12
CA PRO A 93 17.31 13.22 3.14
C PRO A 93 16.82 13.51 1.72
N GLN A 94 17.62 14.23 0.92
CA GLN A 94 17.29 14.57 -0.47
C GLN A 94 18.07 13.66 -1.43
N PRO A 95 17.41 12.88 -2.30
CA PRO A 95 18.12 12.02 -3.24
C PRO A 95 18.82 12.84 -4.33
N HIS A 96 19.90 12.28 -4.86
CA HIS A 96 20.52 12.64 -6.13
C HIS A 96 20.05 11.70 -7.24
N ALA A 97 20.39 11.99 -8.49
CA ALA A 97 20.16 11.11 -9.63
C ALA A 97 20.69 9.68 -9.36
N ALA A 98 19.92 8.67 -9.78
CA ALA A 98 20.34 7.28 -9.68
C ALA A 98 21.51 7.00 -10.62
N ALA A 99 22.56 6.35 -10.12
CA ALA A 99 23.73 5.98 -10.89
C ALA A 99 23.84 4.46 -11.04
N LEU A 100 24.29 3.99 -12.20
CA LEU A 100 24.59 2.58 -12.42
C LEU A 100 26.07 2.30 -12.20
N GLU A 101 26.38 1.27 -11.41
CA GLU A 101 27.75 0.80 -11.27
C GLU A 101 28.22 0.14 -12.59
N PRO A 102 29.46 0.40 -13.02
CA PRO A 102 29.97 -0.04 -14.31
C PRO A 102 30.36 -1.53 -14.36
N THR A 103 30.49 -2.18 -13.20
CA THR A 103 30.96 -3.57 -13.07
C THR A 103 29.86 -4.60 -12.82
N ALA A 104 28.67 -4.17 -12.40
CA ALA A 104 27.50 -5.03 -12.18
C ALA A 104 26.23 -4.16 -12.21
N PRO A 105 25.06 -4.69 -12.61
CA PRO A 105 23.80 -3.95 -12.58
C PRO A 105 23.38 -3.71 -11.13
N SER A 106 23.96 -2.70 -10.49
CA SER A 106 23.56 -2.21 -9.18
C SER A 106 23.25 -0.73 -9.27
N ILE A 107 22.13 -0.34 -8.69
CA ILE A 107 21.68 1.05 -8.66
C ILE A 107 22.22 1.71 -7.39
N VAL A 108 22.83 2.87 -7.52
CA VAL A 108 23.34 3.65 -6.39
C VAL A 108 22.61 4.99 -6.35
N VAL A 109 22.01 5.29 -5.20
CA VAL A 109 21.37 6.58 -4.95
C VAL A 109 22.04 7.23 -3.75
N ARG A 110 22.61 8.41 -3.98
CA ARG A 110 23.21 9.23 -2.92
C ARG A 110 22.19 10.20 -2.37
N PHE A 111 22.33 10.55 -1.10
CA PHE A 111 21.49 11.54 -0.45
C PHE A 111 22.32 12.68 0.11
N ASP A 112 21.77 13.89 0.01
CA ASP A 112 22.14 14.98 0.90
C ASP A 112 21.39 14.77 2.23
N PRO A 113 22.09 14.74 3.37
CA PRO A 113 21.47 14.46 4.66
C PRO A 113 20.62 15.66 5.15
N PRO A 114 19.72 15.43 6.12
CA PRO A 114 18.96 16.52 6.72
C PRO A 114 19.88 17.61 7.29
N ASN A 115 19.54 18.88 7.07
CA ASN A 115 20.28 20.01 7.61
C ASN A 115 19.92 20.19 9.10
N PRO A 116 20.87 19.99 10.04
CA PRO A 116 20.60 20.11 11.47
C PRO A 116 20.35 21.56 11.92
N GLU A 117 20.63 22.55 11.07
CA GLU A 117 20.39 23.98 11.36
C GLU A 117 18.94 24.39 11.08
N VAL A 118 18.15 23.55 10.41
CA VAL A 118 16.74 23.83 10.08
C VAL A 118 15.82 23.30 11.19
N MET A 119 14.83 24.11 11.55
CA MET A 119 13.78 23.73 12.50
C MET A 119 12.70 22.91 11.78
N CYS A 120 12.69 21.61 12.03
CA CYS A 120 11.74 20.68 11.43
C CYS A 120 10.45 20.55 12.24
N THR A 121 9.36 20.24 11.55
CA THR A 121 8.04 20.07 12.15
C THR A 121 7.87 18.62 12.62
N ALA A 122 7.03 18.41 13.63
CA ALA A 122 6.84 17.10 14.25
C ALA A 122 5.76 16.25 13.55
N ASP A 123 5.10 16.78 12.54
CA ASP A 123 4.16 16.05 11.70
C ASP A 123 4.91 15.08 10.79
N PHE A 124 4.35 13.88 10.68
CA PHE A 124 4.87 12.84 9.80
C PHE A 124 4.21 12.95 8.43
N THR A 125 5.00 12.89 7.37
CA THR A 125 4.55 12.87 5.98
C THR A 125 5.46 11.98 5.16
N LEU A 126 4.90 11.36 4.12
CA LEU A 126 5.64 10.59 3.15
C LEU A 126 6.16 11.51 2.04
N HIS A 127 7.42 11.34 1.70
CA HIS A 127 8.11 12.05 0.64
C HIS A 127 8.63 11.04 -0.35
N GLY A 128 8.44 11.26 -1.64
CA GLY A 128 8.94 10.30 -2.61
C GLY A 128 9.33 10.92 -3.94
N TRP A 129 10.25 10.22 -4.61
CA TRP A 129 10.85 10.65 -5.86
C TRP A 129 10.91 9.51 -6.86
N GLU A 130 10.68 9.85 -8.11
CA GLU A 130 11.03 9.05 -9.28
C GLU A 130 12.47 9.34 -9.67
N LEU A 131 13.24 8.28 -9.90
CA LEU A 131 14.60 8.34 -10.40
C LEU A 131 14.70 7.49 -11.67
N ALA A 132 14.74 8.17 -12.82
CA ALA A 132 15.00 7.52 -14.10
C ALA A 132 16.44 7.03 -14.16
N LEU A 133 16.64 5.77 -14.57
CA LEU A 133 17.96 5.19 -14.75
C LEU A 133 18.63 5.76 -16.00
N ALA A 134 19.95 5.87 -15.98
CA ALA A 134 20.71 6.36 -17.13
C ALA A 134 20.58 5.44 -18.35
N GLU A 135 20.49 4.13 -18.10
CA GLU A 135 20.29 3.09 -19.10
C GLU A 135 19.35 2.03 -18.53
N PRO A 136 18.56 1.35 -19.38
CA PRO A 136 17.69 0.28 -18.89
C PRO A 136 18.47 -0.91 -18.32
N VAL A 137 17.94 -1.52 -17.26
CA VAL A 137 18.48 -2.73 -16.63
C VAL A 137 17.52 -3.91 -16.76
N ASP A 138 18.04 -5.14 -16.62
CA ASP A 138 17.22 -6.35 -16.69
C ASP A 138 16.41 -6.57 -15.41
N ALA A 139 15.18 -6.04 -15.41
CA ALA A 139 14.24 -6.18 -14.31
C ALA A 139 13.68 -7.61 -14.12
N ALA A 140 14.01 -8.57 -15.00
CA ALA A 140 13.66 -9.98 -14.75
C ALA A 140 14.54 -10.63 -13.68
N THR A 141 15.58 -9.93 -13.21
CA THR A 141 16.53 -10.38 -12.19
C THR A 141 16.47 -9.50 -10.96
N VAL A 142 16.99 -10.02 -9.83
CA VAL A 142 17.13 -9.21 -8.62
C VAL A 142 18.25 -8.18 -8.84
N VAL A 143 17.89 -6.91 -8.75
CA VAL A 143 18.80 -5.77 -8.90
C VAL A 143 19.14 -5.21 -7.51
N PRO A 144 20.41 -5.25 -7.08
CA PRO A 144 20.81 -4.61 -5.82
C PRO A 144 20.76 -3.08 -5.93
N VAL A 145 20.24 -2.43 -4.89
CA VAL A 145 20.17 -0.98 -4.74
C VAL A 145 20.89 -0.55 -3.47
N ARG A 146 21.70 0.50 -3.58
CA ARG A 146 22.50 1.06 -2.48
C ARG A 146 22.09 2.50 -2.24
N LEU A 147 21.52 2.78 -1.08
CA LEU A 147 21.21 4.12 -0.61
C LEU A 147 22.37 4.60 0.25
N VAL A 148 22.97 5.73 -0.12
CA VAL A 148 24.22 6.21 0.49
C VAL A 148 23.98 7.54 1.16
N ASN A 149 24.51 7.69 2.38
CA ASN A 149 24.58 8.94 3.14
C ASN A 149 23.21 9.50 3.54
N MET A 150 22.25 8.63 3.87
CA MET A 150 20.92 9.08 4.31
C MET A 150 20.95 9.86 5.63
N GLN A 151 21.91 9.59 6.51
CA GLN A 151 22.01 10.21 7.83
C GLN A 151 23.24 11.12 8.00
N GLY A 152 23.99 11.39 6.93
CA GLY A 152 25.17 12.25 6.98
C GLY A 152 26.42 11.57 7.53
N THR A 153 26.43 10.23 7.56
CA THR A 153 27.54 9.43 8.08
C THR A 153 28.28 8.61 7.01
N GLU A 154 28.01 8.87 5.73
CA GLU A 154 28.47 8.03 4.59
C GLU A 154 28.05 6.55 4.75
N ASP A 155 26.97 6.32 5.50
CA ASP A 155 26.37 5.01 5.71
C ASP A 155 25.75 4.49 4.41
N VAL A 156 25.77 3.17 4.26
CA VAL A 156 25.19 2.48 3.10
C VAL A 156 24.07 1.57 3.59
N VAL A 157 22.86 1.81 3.09
CA VAL A 157 21.72 0.91 3.22
C VAL A 157 21.62 0.12 1.93
N GLU A 158 21.69 -1.21 2.03
CA GLU A 158 21.54 -2.12 0.90
C GLU A 158 20.12 -2.69 0.89
N THR A 159 19.47 -2.62 -0.27
CA THR A 159 18.17 -3.25 -0.53
C THR A 159 18.21 -3.94 -1.88
N GLU A 160 17.25 -4.81 -2.13
CA GLU A 160 17.12 -5.54 -3.39
C GLU A 160 15.80 -5.17 -4.07
N LEU A 161 15.82 -5.15 -5.40
CA LEU A 161 14.64 -5.00 -6.25
C LEU A 161 14.48 -6.26 -7.10
N GLY A 162 13.52 -7.09 -6.73
CA GLY A 162 13.04 -8.20 -7.52
C GLY A 162 12.14 -7.76 -8.69
N PRO A 163 11.78 -8.71 -9.57
CA PRO A 163 10.90 -8.46 -10.72
C PRO A 163 9.48 -8.03 -10.33
N ASP A 164 9.01 -8.45 -9.16
CA ASP A 164 7.66 -8.17 -8.66
C ASP A 164 7.61 -6.94 -7.74
N ASP A 165 8.75 -6.29 -7.46
CA ASP A 165 8.85 -5.14 -6.56
C ASP A 165 8.45 -3.83 -7.27
N VAL A 166 7.24 -3.80 -7.84
CA VAL A 166 6.70 -2.66 -8.58
C VAL A 166 5.87 -1.77 -7.65
N LEU A 167 6.13 -0.47 -7.68
CA LEU A 167 5.26 0.55 -7.11
C LEU A 167 4.11 0.73 -8.08
N GLU A 168 3.11 -0.14 -7.93
CA GLU A 168 1.89 0.03 -8.67
C GLU A 168 1.21 1.31 -8.20
N SER A 169 1.01 2.24 -9.14
CA SER A 169 -0.05 3.21 -8.95
C SER A 169 -1.33 2.45 -8.69
N ALA A 170 -2.07 2.85 -7.65
CA ALA A 170 -3.49 2.53 -7.54
C ALA A 170 -4.30 3.21 -8.67
N VAL A 171 -3.84 3.13 -9.92
CA VAL A 171 -4.72 3.03 -11.07
C VAL A 171 -4.75 1.55 -11.38
N PRO A 172 -5.78 0.81 -10.95
CA PRO A 172 -5.86 -0.58 -11.35
C PRO A 172 -5.90 -0.57 -12.88
N THR A 173 -4.96 -1.25 -13.54
CA THR A 173 -5.23 -1.82 -14.87
C THR A 173 -6.20 -2.96 -14.68
N ALA A 174 -7.40 -2.60 -14.23
CA ALA A 174 -8.58 -3.42 -14.34
C ALA A 174 -8.90 -3.47 -15.84
N ASP A 175 -8.75 -4.65 -16.43
CA ASP A 175 -9.81 -5.24 -17.25
C ASP A 175 -11.16 -4.70 -16.73
N PRO A 176 -12.04 -4.07 -17.53
CA PRO A 176 -13.18 -3.27 -17.06
C PRO A 176 -14.08 -4.04 -16.08
N GLN A 177 -13.66 -4.02 -14.83
CA GLN A 177 -14.41 -4.36 -13.66
C GLN A 177 -14.57 -3.02 -12.94
N PRO A 178 -15.81 -2.55 -12.75
CA PRO A 178 -16.06 -1.26 -12.16
C PRO A 178 -15.49 -1.23 -10.74
N SER A 179 -14.54 -0.32 -10.48
CA SER A 179 -14.04 -0.02 -9.14
C SER A 179 -15.21 0.40 -8.26
N VAL A 180 -15.48 -0.42 -7.25
CA VAL A 180 -16.47 -0.17 -6.22
C VAL A 180 -15.77 0.65 -5.13
N VAL A 181 -16.20 1.89 -4.94
CA VAL A 181 -15.82 2.69 -3.76
C VAL A 181 -16.26 1.90 -2.52
N PRO A 182 -15.44 1.76 -1.46
CA PRO A 182 -15.90 1.14 -0.21
C PRO A 182 -17.19 1.80 0.27
N GLY A 183 -18.26 1.03 0.40
CA GLY A 183 -19.60 1.52 0.77
C GLY A 183 -20.50 1.96 -0.40
N THR A 184 -20.03 1.95 -1.65
CA THR A 184 -20.92 2.11 -2.82
C THR A 184 -21.30 0.72 -3.32
N PRO A 185 -22.60 0.39 -3.46
CA PRO A 185 -23.01 -0.89 -4.02
C PRO A 185 -22.39 -1.15 -5.41
N PRO A 186 -21.90 -2.37 -5.71
CA PRO A 186 -21.53 -2.72 -7.07
C PRO A 186 -22.75 -2.60 -8.01
N PRO A 187 -22.54 -2.24 -9.28
CA PRO A 187 -23.63 -2.17 -10.25
C PRO A 187 -24.29 -3.56 -10.40
N GLY A 188 -25.58 -3.65 -10.07
CA GLY A 188 -26.34 -4.90 -10.09
C GLY A 188 -26.61 -5.53 -8.72
N ALA A 189 -26.13 -4.93 -7.63
CA ALA A 189 -26.60 -5.30 -6.30
C ALA A 189 -28.10 -5.06 -6.15
N ALA A 190 -28.80 -6.05 -5.61
CA ALA A 190 -30.23 -5.94 -5.33
C ALA A 190 -30.46 -4.93 -4.19
N GLU A 191 -31.56 -4.19 -4.29
CA GLU A 191 -32.01 -3.33 -3.20
C GLU A 191 -32.37 -4.21 -1.98
N PRO A 192 -31.93 -3.85 -0.76
CA PRO A 192 -32.22 -4.62 0.44
C PRO A 192 -33.73 -4.64 0.74
N GLU A 193 -34.27 -5.80 1.09
CA GLU A 193 -35.67 -5.96 1.44
C GLU A 193 -35.86 -5.80 2.95
N GLU A 194 -36.79 -4.95 3.39
CA GLU A 194 -37.08 -4.77 4.82
C GLU A 194 -37.74 -6.03 5.40
N ILE A 195 -37.22 -6.51 6.53
CA ILE A 195 -37.80 -7.63 7.27
C ILE A 195 -39.00 -7.10 8.07
N PRO A 196 -40.22 -7.65 7.88
CA PRO A 196 -41.39 -7.20 8.61
C PRO A 196 -41.23 -7.33 10.14
N GLU A 197 -41.77 -6.39 10.91
CA GLU A 197 -41.67 -6.36 12.38
C GLU A 197 -41.96 -7.71 13.09
N PRO A 198 -42.98 -8.50 12.68
CA PRO A 198 -43.24 -9.80 13.31
C PRO A 198 -42.13 -10.85 13.15
N GLN A 199 -41.23 -10.64 12.19
CA GLN A 199 -40.11 -11.53 11.88
C GLN A 199 -38.78 -11.02 12.47
N LEU A 200 -38.75 -9.84 13.09
CA LEU A 200 -37.54 -9.30 13.72
C LEU A 200 -37.21 -10.03 15.04
N PRO A 201 -35.92 -10.17 15.39
CA PRO A 201 -35.53 -10.74 16.66
C PRO A 201 -35.95 -9.85 17.83
N GLY A 202 -35.94 -10.42 19.03
CA GLY A 202 -36.24 -9.66 20.23
C GLY A 202 -35.19 -8.57 20.48
N PHE A 203 -35.61 -7.41 20.97
CA PHE A 203 -34.68 -6.33 21.32
C PHE A 203 -33.66 -6.77 22.39
N ASP A 204 -34.11 -7.50 23.41
CA ASP A 204 -33.25 -8.04 24.47
C ASP A 204 -32.28 -9.13 23.97
N GLU A 205 -32.62 -9.79 22.85
CA GLU A 205 -31.78 -10.83 22.23
C GLU A 205 -30.56 -10.20 21.56
N LEU A 206 -30.75 -9.12 20.80
CA LEU A 206 -29.64 -8.37 20.20
C LEU A 206 -28.74 -7.73 21.26
N LEU A 207 -29.32 -7.18 22.33
CA LEU A 207 -28.55 -6.60 23.43
C LEU A 207 -27.67 -7.61 24.18
N ALA A 208 -27.94 -8.91 24.05
CA ALA A 208 -27.15 -9.96 24.66
C ALA A 208 -25.92 -10.37 23.83
N LEU A 209 -25.77 -9.85 22.60
CA LEU A 209 -24.65 -10.15 21.72
C LEU A 209 -23.37 -9.38 22.12
N PRO A 210 -22.17 -9.89 21.74
CA PRO A 210 -20.90 -9.21 22.00
C PRO A 210 -20.80 -7.81 21.38
N ASP A 211 -21.38 -7.62 20.19
CA ASP A 211 -21.65 -6.32 19.59
C ASP A 211 -23.17 -6.14 19.50
N PRO A 212 -23.79 -5.38 20.42
CA PRO A 212 -25.24 -5.30 20.49
C PRO A 212 -25.84 -4.42 19.38
N ASN A 213 -25.02 -3.68 18.60
CA ASN A 213 -25.53 -2.71 17.64
C ASN A 213 -25.88 -3.34 16.28
N VAL A 214 -25.23 -4.46 15.94
CA VAL A 214 -25.41 -5.16 14.67
C VAL A 214 -25.37 -6.67 14.89
N ALA A 215 -26.33 -7.39 14.32
CA ALA A 215 -26.28 -8.83 14.17
C ALA A 215 -26.42 -9.22 12.70
N VAL A 216 -25.72 -10.28 12.31
CA VAL A 216 -25.74 -10.80 10.95
C VAL A 216 -25.92 -12.30 11.00
N HIS A 217 -26.86 -12.81 10.21
CA HIS A 217 -27.13 -14.23 10.03
C HIS A 217 -27.35 -14.53 8.54
N TRP A 218 -27.28 -15.78 8.15
CA TRP A 218 -27.75 -16.21 6.83
C TRP A 218 -29.28 -16.17 6.79
N ALA A 219 -29.85 -15.55 5.76
CA ALA A 219 -31.25 -15.78 5.38
C ALA A 219 -31.33 -17.03 4.48
N GLU A 220 -30.42 -17.13 3.51
CA GLU A 220 -30.13 -18.34 2.76
C GLU A 220 -28.61 -18.50 2.66
N PRO A 221 -28.02 -19.59 3.20
CA PRO A 221 -26.57 -19.77 3.21
C PRO A 221 -25.92 -19.61 1.84
N GLY A 222 -24.99 -18.65 1.76
CA GLY A 222 -24.23 -18.35 0.55
C GLY A 222 -24.99 -17.50 -0.49
N VAL A 223 -26.25 -17.16 -0.25
CA VAL A 223 -27.11 -16.43 -1.19
C VAL A 223 -27.56 -15.09 -0.61
N SER A 224 -27.98 -15.05 0.65
CA SER A 224 -28.51 -13.84 1.26
C SER A 224 -28.27 -13.76 2.77
N LEU A 225 -28.10 -12.55 3.27
CA LEU A 225 -27.88 -12.25 4.69
C LEU A 225 -29.10 -11.55 5.28
N ALA A 226 -29.49 -11.92 6.50
CA ALA A 226 -30.35 -11.13 7.37
C ALA A 226 -29.46 -10.28 8.29
N VAL A 227 -29.60 -8.97 8.21
CA VAL A 227 -28.82 -8.02 9.02
C VAL A 227 -29.77 -7.22 9.89
N PHE A 228 -29.50 -7.19 11.19
CA PHE A 228 -30.29 -6.50 12.19
C PHE A 228 -29.49 -5.39 12.85
N THR A 229 -30.11 -4.24 13.06
CA THR A 229 -29.50 -3.09 13.72
C THR A 229 -30.38 -2.54 14.82
N ILE A 230 -29.77 -1.88 15.81
CA ILE A 230 -30.48 -1.10 16.81
C ILE A 230 -30.54 0.36 16.41
N GLY A 231 -31.76 0.93 16.36
CA GLY A 231 -32.01 2.32 16.01
C GLY A 231 -33.13 2.95 16.83
N SER A 232 -33.58 4.14 16.43
CA SER A 232 -34.74 4.82 17.02
C SER A 232 -36.06 4.24 16.50
N ARG A 233 -37.06 4.12 17.39
CA ARG A 233 -38.45 3.78 17.02
C ARG A 233 -39.28 5.04 16.76
N ALA A 234 -39.11 6.06 17.59
CA ALA A 234 -39.83 7.32 17.50
C ALA A 234 -39.42 8.16 16.29
N ALA A 235 -38.18 7.99 15.80
CA ALA A 235 -37.67 8.67 14.61
C ALA A 235 -36.95 7.68 13.67
N PRO A 236 -37.69 6.87 12.88
CA PRO A 236 -37.08 5.93 11.92
C PRO A 236 -36.13 6.58 10.91
N VAL A 237 -36.35 7.85 10.60
CA VAL A 237 -35.51 8.67 9.71
C VAL A 237 -34.08 8.85 10.22
N CYS A 238 -33.83 8.58 11.50
CA CYS A 238 -32.51 8.64 12.12
C CYS A 238 -31.72 7.34 11.96
N ASN A 239 -32.33 6.27 11.46
CA ASN A 239 -31.68 4.98 11.39
C ASN A 239 -30.80 4.90 10.15
N ALA A 240 -29.80 4.00 10.20
CA ALA A 240 -28.92 3.73 9.08
C ALA A 240 -29.74 3.26 7.86
N VAL A 241 -29.44 3.78 6.68
CA VAL A 241 -30.18 3.46 5.45
C VAL A 241 -29.50 2.29 4.75
N PRO A 242 -30.12 1.11 4.61
CA PRO A 242 -29.46 -0.03 3.98
C PRO A 242 -29.13 0.28 2.52
N GLN A 243 -27.96 -0.15 2.03
CA GLN A 243 -27.52 0.09 0.65
C GLN A 243 -27.42 -1.22 -0.14
N ALA A 244 -26.47 -2.10 0.23
CA ALA A 244 -26.26 -3.38 -0.44
C ALA A 244 -25.31 -4.28 0.36
N ALA A 245 -25.19 -5.54 -0.08
CA ALA A 245 -24.13 -6.44 0.34
C ALA A 245 -23.45 -7.09 -0.88
N TRP A 246 -22.16 -7.40 -0.78
CA TRP A 246 -21.40 -8.06 -1.84
C TRP A 246 -20.20 -8.82 -1.30
N SER A 247 -19.76 -9.83 -2.05
CA SER A 247 -18.52 -10.54 -1.77
C SER A 247 -17.31 -9.69 -2.16
N THR A 248 -16.31 -9.60 -1.30
CA THR A 248 -15.01 -8.94 -1.59
C THR A 248 -13.88 -9.94 -1.82
N GLY A 249 -14.14 -11.23 -1.63
CA GLY A 249 -13.15 -12.27 -1.74
C GLY A 249 -13.64 -13.60 -1.16
N PRO A 250 -12.81 -14.65 -1.22
CA PRO A 250 -13.16 -15.94 -0.64
C PRO A 250 -13.39 -15.82 0.87
N GLY A 251 -14.64 -16.03 1.30
CA GLY A 251 -15.00 -16.00 2.72
C GLY A 251 -15.17 -14.60 3.31
N THR A 252 -15.22 -13.55 2.49
CA THR A 252 -15.39 -12.17 2.96
C THR A 252 -16.57 -11.49 2.26
N ILE A 253 -17.44 -10.87 3.06
CA ILE A 253 -18.62 -10.14 2.58
C ILE A 253 -18.63 -8.75 3.20
N GLU A 254 -18.97 -7.75 2.41
CA GLU A 254 -19.26 -6.40 2.89
C GLU A 254 -20.77 -6.14 2.86
N VAL A 255 -21.26 -5.47 3.90
CA VAL A 255 -22.61 -4.91 3.99
C VAL A 255 -22.48 -3.42 4.25
N ALA A 256 -23.12 -2.62 3.42
CA ALA A 256 -23.08 -1.17 3.52
C ALA A 256 -24.43 -0.58 3.91
N PHE A 257 -24.36 0.36 4.85
CA PHE A 257 -25.42 1.32 5.13
C PHE A 257 -24.93 2.73 4.77
N GLY A 258 -25.86 3.57 4.33
CA GLY A 258 -25.63 4.95 3.99
C GLY A 258 -25.95 5.88 5.15
N PRO A 259 -25.39 7.11 5.13
CA PRO A 259 -25.74 8.13 6.12
C PRO A 259 -27.22 8.47 6.03
N ASN A 260 -27.86 8.74 7.18
CA ASN A 260 -29.13 9.45 7.18
C ASN A 260 -28.86 10.94 6.86
N ASP A 261 -29.71 11.58 6.07
CA ASP A 261 -29.64 13.00 5.74
C ASP A 261 -30.36 13.88 6.78
N TYR A 262 -30.77 13.28 7.90
CA TYR A 262 -31.54 13.92 8.94
C TYR A 262 -30.66 14.75 9.89
N GLN A 263 -30.93 16.06 9.95
CA GLN A 263 -30.14 17.05 10.70
C GLN A 263 -30.76 17.40 12.07
N GLY A 264 -31.75 16.65 12.54
CA GLY A 264 -32.45 16.90 13.80
C GLY A 264 -31.96 16.03 14.96
N ASP A 265 -32.49 16.26 16.16
CA ASP A 265 -32.19 15.42 17.32
C ASP A 265 -32.80 14.02 17.14
N CYS A 266 -31.97 12.99 17.26
CA CYS A 266 -32.38 11.60 17.16
C CYS A 266 -32.59 11.01 18.57
N PRO A 267 -33.83 10.63 18.95
CA PRO A 267 -34.09 10.01 20.24
C PRO A 267 -33.49 8.61 20.30
N ALA A 268 -32.78 8.30 21.39
CA ALA A 268 -32.21 6.98 21.66
C ALA A 268 -33.24 6.08 22.38
N ASP A 269 -34.42 5.89 21.79
CA ASP A 269 -35.53 5.13 22.38
C ASP A 269 -35.49 3.62 22.09
N GLY A 270 -34.60 3.18 21.19
CA GLY A 270 -34.22 1.77 21.00
C GLY A 270 -35.28 0.89 20.34
N GLY A 271 -34.97 0.41 19.14
CA GLY A 271 -35.75 -0.58 18.41
C GLY A 271 -34.89 -1.36 17.44
N VAL A 272 -35.36 -2.57 17.13
CA VAL A 272 -34.73 -3.43 16.13
C VAL A 272 -35.25 -3.07 14.75
N TRP A 273 -34.33 -3.03 13.79
CA TRP A 273 -34.60 -2.90 12.36
C TRP A 273 -33.85 -4.01 11.63
N GLY A 274 -34.38 -4.51 10.53
CA GLY A 274 -33.77 -5.65 9.83
C GLY A 274 -34.02 -5.61 8.33
N TRP A 275 -33.03 -6.09 7.58
CA TRP A 275 -33.10 -6.19 6.13
C TRP A 275 -32.47 -7.48 5.62
N VAL A 276 -33.01 -7.99 4.53
CA VAL A 276 -32.43 -9.07 3.73
C VAL A 276 -31.59 -8.47 2.62
N PHE A 277 -30.32 -8.84 2.60
CA PHE A 277 -29.37 -8.46 1.56
C PHE A 277 -29.08 -9.68 0.67
N THR A 278 -29.49 -9.61 -0.59
CA THR A 278 -29.16 -10.66 -1.58
C THR A 278 -27.80 -10.39 -2.18
N LEU A 279 -26.90 -11.38 -2.16
CA LEU A 279 -25.57 -11.26 -2.75
C LEU A 279 -25.67 -11.29 -4.28
N PRO A 280 -24.96 -10.41 -5.00
CA PRO A 280 -24.90 -10.43 -6.46
C PRO A 280 -24.35 -11.75 -7.01
N GLU A 281 -23.40 -12.34 -6.28
CA GLU A 281 -22.78 -13.62 -6.60
C GLU A 281 -22.82 -14.51 -5.35
N ALA A 282 -23.20 -15.78 -5.55
CA ALA A 282 -23.27 -16.72 -4.45
C ALA A 282 -21.87 -17.05 -3.92
N VAL A 283 -21.73 -17.06 -2.59
CA VAL A 283 -20.48 -17.38 -1.89
C VAL A 283 -20.57 -18.80 -1.33
N PRO A 284 -19.51 -19.62 -1.39
CA PRO A 284 -19.50 -20.93 -0.74
C PRO A 284 -19.67 -20.82 0.78
N ALA A 285 -20.88 -21.07 1.29
CA ALA A 285 -21.18 -21.13 2.73
C ALA A 285 -20.88 -22.53 3.29
N THR A 286 -19.65 -23.01 3.10
CA THR A 286 -19.16 -24.28 3.67
C THR A 286 -18.18 -24.08 4.83
N LEU A 287 -17.71 -22.85 5.00
CA LEU A 287 -16.85 -22.38 6.08
C LEU A 287 -17.41 -21.06 6.60
N ASP A 288 -16.95 -20.66 7.78
CA ASP A 288 -17.29 -19.37 8.37
C ASP A 288 -16.89 -18.24 7.42
N VAL A 289 -17.77 -17.25 7.29
CA VAL A 289 -17.51 -16.04 6.50
C VAL A 289 -17.34 -14.86 7.44
N GLU A 290 -16.42 -13.98 7.09
CA GLU A 290 -16.28 -12.68 7.76
C GLU A 290 -17.16 -11.66 7.05
N VAL A 291 -18.09 -11.06 7.80
CA VAL A 291 -18.98 -10.01 7.32
C VAL A 291 -18.59 -8.69 7.97
N THR A 292 -18.19 -7.73 7.14
CA THR A 292 -17.90 -6.37 7.57
C THR A 292 -19.12 -5.49 7.29
N VAL A 293 -19.72 -4.95 8.33
CA VAL A 293 -20.88 -4.04 8.26
C VAL A 293 -20.42 -2.61 8.51
N THR A 294 -20.72 -1.71 7.59
CA THR A 294 -20.30 -0.30 7.64
C THR A 294 -21.49 0.65 7.60
N GLY A 295 -21.32 1.86 8.15
CA GLY A 295 -22.31 2.95 8.05
C GLY A 295 -23.52 2.82 8.97
N THR A 296 -23.49 1.89 9.94
CA THR A 296 -24.54 1.74 10.95
C THR A 296 -24.40 2.72 12.12
N THR A 297 -23.20 3.26 12.34
CA THR A 297 -22.88 4.20 13.43
C THR A 297 -22.36 5.54 12.90
N HIS A 298 -22.54 6.61 13.69
CA HIS A 298 -22.13 7.97 13.31
C HIS A 298 -20.61 8.18 13.36
N ASP A 299 -19.89 7.39 14.16
CA ASP A 299 -18.42 7.42 14.26
C ASP A 299 -17.71 6.65 13.13
N GLY A 300 -18.48 6.05 12.21
CA GLY A 300 -17.96 5.35 11.04
C GLY A 300 -17.22 4.05 11.37
N GLN A 301 -17.36 3.54 12.61
CA GLN A 301 -16.78 2.25 12.98
C GLN A 301 -17.49 1.12 12.23
N ALA A 302 -16.70 0.18 11.72
CA ALA A 302 -17.22 -1.03 11.12
C ALA A 302 -17.46 -2.10 12.21
N ALA A 303 -18.56 -2.82 12.09
CA ALA A 303 -18.78 -4.06 12.85
C ALA A 303 -18.27 -5.23 12.02
N VAL A 304 -17.42 -6.08 12.61
CA VAL A 304 -16.92 -7.31 11.96
C VAL A 304 -17.56 -8.49 12.66
N VAL A 305 -18.35 -9.26 11.92
CA VAL A 305 -19.13 -10.40 12.42
C VAL A 305 -18.71 -11.65 11.66
N THR A 306 -18.35 -12.70 12.40
CA THR A 306 -18.12 -14.02 11.80
C THR A 306 -19.43 -14.78 11.76
N VAL A 307 -19.86 -15.23 10.57
CA VAL A 307 -21.11 -15.94 10.35
C VAL A 307 -20.80 -17.38 9.93
N ALA A 308 -21.19 -18.34 10.76
CA ALA A 308 -21.01 -19.76 10.47
C ALA A 308 -22.04 -20.26 9.44
N PRO A 309 -21.77 -21.33 8.67
CA PRO A 309 -22.71 -21.88 7.68
C PRO A 309 -24.11 -22.23 8.21
N ASP A 310 -24.20 -22.64 9.47
CA ASP A 310 -25.43 -23.04 10.15
C ASP A 310 -26.07 -21.90 10.95
N ASP A 311 -25.48 -20.71 10.95
CA ASP A 311 -26.01 -19.52 11.57
C ASP A 311 -27.10 -18.89 10.70
N VAL A 312 -28.24 -19.58 10.63
CA VAL A 312 -29.37 -19.23 9.77
C VAL A 312 -30.49 -18.61 10.60
N TYR A 313 -30.94 -17.43 10.19
CA TYR A 313 -32.13 -16.79 10.74
C TYR A 313 -33.36 -17.17 9.90
N PRO A 314 -34.38 -17.81 10.51
CA PRO A 314 -35.56 -18.24 9.77
C PRO A 314 -36.43 -17.03 9.40
N LEU A 315 -36.64 -16.83 8.10
CA LEU A 315 -37.60 -15.89 7.54
C LEU A 315 -38.75 -16.70 6.91
N ASP A 316 -39.98 -16.48 7.39
CA ASP A 316 -41.20 -17.19 6.98
C ASP A 316 -41.94 -16.50 5.82
#